data_AF-A0A290Z280-F1
#
_entry.id   AF-A0A290Z280-F1
#
_cell.length_a   1.000
_cell.length_b   1.000
_cell.length_c   1.000
_cell.angle_alpha   90.00
_cell.angle_beta   90.00
_cell.angle_gamma   90.00
#
_symmetry.space_group_name_H-M   'P 1'
#
loop_
_entity.id
_entity.type
_entity.pdbx_description
1 polymer ?
#
loop_
_entity_poly.entity_id
_entity_poly.type
_entity_poly.pdbx_seq_one_letter_code
_entity_poly.pdbx_strand_id
1 'polypeptide(L)'
;MRGKRGWIVTFKEEFLRELDDCLRGFGAVPAAHPAELARFVDYVRALPEDDDRLRSLAGVDQGSGSFWNNPAVWWEQVPGFGADDADCARLLDRMLDEAISDEIDVLEMEIRELPG
;
A
#
# COMPACT_ATOMS: atom_id res chain seq x y z
N MET A 1 -34.28 16.94 -4.22
CA MET A 1 -32.96 17.08 -4.85
C MET A 1 -32.10 15.90 -4.41
N ARG A 2 -31.80 14.95 -5.32
CA ARG A 2 -30.96 13.79 -5.02
C ARG A 2 -29.50 14.26 -5.01
N GLY A 3 -28.92 14.41 -3.83
CA GLY A 3 -27.48 14.62 -3.69
C GLY A 3 -26.76 13.36 -4.18
N LYS A 4 -26.02 13.48 -5.28
CA LYS A 4 -24.99 12.51 -5.66
C LYS A 4 -23.96 12.50 -4.53
N ARG A 5 -24.06 11.55 -3.61
CA ARG A 5 -22.95 11.15 -2.75
C ARG A 5 -21.95 10.47 -3.69
N GLY A 6 -20.98 11.24 -4.19
CA GLY A 6 -19.72 10.65 -4.59
C GLY A 6 -19.19 9.98 -3.33
N TRP A 7 -19.10 8.65 -3.35
CA TRP A 7 -18.48 7.91 -2.26
C TRP A 7 -17.02 8.37 -2.24
N ILE A 8 -16.59 9.03 -1.16
CA ILE A 8 -15.16 9.20 -0.89
C ILE A 8 -14.70 7.78 -0.59
N VAL A 9 -14.07 7.14 -1.57
CA VAL A 9 -13.47 5.82 -1.40
C VAL A 9 -12.38 5.99 -0.34
N THR A 10 -12.34 5.11 0.66
CA THR A 10 -11.31 5.19 1.71
C THR A 10 -9.98 4.65 1.19
N PHE A 11 -8.86 5.08 1.78
CA PHE A 11 -7.54 4.52 1.44
C PHE A 11 -7.53 2.99 1.49
N LYS A 12 -8.15 2.41 2.52
CA LYS A 12 -8.24 0.96 2.68
C LYS A 12 -9.02 0.31 1.53
N GLU A 13 -10.10 0.91 1.06
CA GLU A 13 -10.87 0.40 -0.09
C GLU A 13 -10.04 0.45 -1.38
N GLU A 14 -9.27 1.51 -1.61
CA GLU A 14 -8.36 1.62 -2.77
C GLU A 14 -7.22 0.61 -2.68
N PHE A 15 -6.59 0.53 -1.52
CA PHE A 15 -5.50 -0.41 -1.24
C PHE A 15 -5.94 -1.87 -1.43
N LEU A 16 -7.12 -2.24 -0.91
CA LEU A 16 -7.69 -3.56 -1.11
C LEU A 16 -8.04 -3.84 -2.57
N ARG A 17 -8.55 -2.85 -3.30
CA ARG A 17 -8.85 -2.98 -4.73
C ARG A 17 -7.57 -3.30 -5.52
N GLU A 18 -6.50 -2.57 -5.28
CA GLU A 18 -5.23 -2.80 -5.97
C GLU A 18 -4.63 -4.17 -5.63
N LEU A 19 -4.70 -4.61 -4.37
CA LEU A 19 -4.29 -5.97 -3.97
C LEU A 19 -5.13 -7.05 -4.66
N ASP A 20 -6.46 -6.87 -4.71
CA ASP A 20 -7.37 -7.79 -5.41
C ASP A 20 -7.09 -7.82 -6.92
N ASP A 21 -6.77 -6.69 -7.54
CA ASP A 21 -6.43 -6.61 -8.95
C ASP A 21 -5.09 -7.31 -9.22
N CYS A 22 -4.08 -7.14 -8.36
CA CYS A 22 -2.82 -7.88 -8.42
C CYS A 22 -3.04 -9.41 -8.32
N LEU A 23 -3.93 -9.83 -7.41
CA LEU A 23 -4.30 -11.25 -7.23
C LEU A 23 -4.99 -11.83 -8.49
N ARG A 24 -5.79 -11.02 -9.18
CA ARG A 24 -6.50 -11.41 -10.41
C ARG A 24 -5.63 -11.30 -11.67
N GLY A 25 -4.42 -10.74 -11.54
CA GLY A 25 -3.51 -10.48 -12.66
C GLY A 25 -3.88 -9.27 -13.52
N PHE A 26 -4.73 -8.37 -13.01
CA PHE A 26 -5.11 -7.11 -13.66
C PHE A 26 -4.49 -5.87 -13.01
N GLY A 27 -3.87 -6.02 -11.83
CA GLY A 27 -3.24 -4.94 -11.08
C GLY A 27 -1.88 -4.53 -11.64
N ALA A 28 -1.21 -3.62 -10.93
CA ALA A 28 0.09 -3.09 -11.32
C ALA A 28 1.13 -4.19 -11.57
N VAL A 29 1.07 -5.27 -10.80
CA VAL A 29 2.00 -6.40 -10.86
C VAL A 29 1.29 -7.74 -10.65
N PRO A 30 1.71 -8.82 -11.33
CA PRO A 30 1.17 -10.15 -11.07
C PRO A 30 1.70 -10.69 -9.73
N ALA A 31 0.80 -11.32 -8.95
CA ALA A 31 1.20 -11.97 -7.71
C ALA A 31 2.09 -13.21 -7.96
N ALA A 32 3.32 -13.20 -7.44
CA ALA A 32 4.21 -14.36 -7.48
C ALA A 32 3.71 -15.51 -6.58
N HIS A 33 3.05 -15.15 -5.48
CA HIS A 33 2.54 -16.04 -4.44
C HIS A 33 1.05 -15.72 -4.18
N PRO A 34 0.13 -16.15 -5.07
CA PRO A 34 -1.27 -15.71 -5.03
C PRO A 34 -2.04 -16.20 -3.80
N ALA A 35 -1.69 -17.35 -3.23
CA ALA A 35 -2.37 -17.86 -2.04
C ALA A 35 -2.02 -17.01 -0.80
N GLU A 36 -0.79 -16.55 -0.72
CA GLU A 36 -0.26 -15.73 0.36
C GLU A 36 -0.76 -14.29 0.24
N LEU A 37 -0.81 -13.74 -0.98
CA LEU A 37 -1.48 -12.48 -1.25
C LEU A 37 -2.97 -12.54 -0.88
N ALA A 38 -3.68 -13.62 -1.22
CA ALA A 38 -5.09 -13.78 -0.85
C ALA A 38 -5.28 -13.79 0.69
N ARG A 39 -4.41 -14.46 1.44
CA ARG A 39 -4.45 -14.45 2.91
C ARG A 39 -4.20 -13.05 3.46
N PHE A 40 -3.27 -12.31 2.88
CA PHE A 40 -3.00 -10.93 3.29
C PHE A 40 -4.19 -10.01 3.00
N VAL A 41 -4.82 -10.15 1.83
CA VAL A 41 -6.04 -9.41 1.47
C VAL A 41 -7.15 -9.66 2.51
N ASP A 42 -7.38 -10.92 2.87
CA ASP A 42 -8.38 -11.27 3.88
C ASP A 42 -8.01 -10.73 5.27
N TYR A 43 -6.73 -10.72 5.62
CA TYR A 43 -6.23 -10.08 6.83
C TYR A 43 -6.51 -8.57 6.85
N VAL A 44 -6.15 -7.83 5.79
CA VAL A 44 -6.38 -6.38 5.68
C VAL A 44 -7.89 -6.06 5.70
N ARG A 45 -8.72 -6.88 5.05
CA ARG A 45 -10.19 -6.74 5.12
C ARG A 45 -10.71 -6.80 6.55
N ALA A 46 -10.15 -7.68 7.36
CA ALA A 46 -10.56 -7.89 8.75
C ALA A 46 -10.08 -6.79 9.71
N LEU A 47 -9.10 -5.97 9.32
CA LEU A 47 -8.63 -4.85 10.13
C LEU A 47 -9.71 -3.76 10.24
N PRO A 48 -9.79 -3.04 11.36
CA PRO A 48 -10.71 -1.92 11.49
C PRO A 48 -10.29 -0.75 10.58
N GLU A 49 -11.24 0.11 10.19
CA GLU A 49 -10.98 1.27 9.31
C GLU A 49 -10.00 2.28 9.93
N ASP A 50 -9.91 2.31 11.26
CA ASP A 50 -9.03 3.18 12.03
C ASP A 50 -7.73 2.50 12.48
N ASP A 51 -7.36 1.35 11.90
CA ASP A 51 -6.07 0.71 12.16
C ASP A 51 -4.92 1.68 11.89
N ASP A 52 -4.07 1.87 12.90
CA ASP A 52 -3.01 2.88 12.89
C ASP A 52 -2.03 2.68 11.72
N ARG A 53 -1.77 1.44 11.29
CA ARG A 53 -0.86 1.16 10.18
C ARG A 53 -1.47 1.57 8.86
N LEU A 54 -2.75 1.26 8.64
CA LEU A 54 -3.49 1.72 7.47
C LEU A 54 -3.59 3.25 7.41
N ARG A 55 -3.76 3.91 8.56
CA ARG A 55 -3.73 5.38 8.65
C ARG A 55 -2.35 5.96 8.32
N SER A 56 -1.28 5.32 8.78
CA SER A 56 0.09 5.75 8.45
C SER A 56 0.40 5.56 6.97
N LEU A 57 0.02 4.43 6.37
CA LEU A 57 0.17 4.20 4.92
C LEU A 57 -0.62 5.23 4.10
N ALA A 58 -1.82 5.61 4.55
CA ALA A 58 -2.59 6.69 3.94
C ALA A 58 -1.91 8.06 4.07
N GLY A 59 -1.17 8.28 5.16
CA GLY A 59 -0.36 9.49 5.34
C GLY A 59 0.82 9.57 4.37
N VAL A 60 1.51 8.45 4.15
CA VAL A 60 2.61 8.35 3.15
C VAL A 60 2.08 8.58 1.73
N ASP A 61 0.92 8.00 1.41
CA ASP A 61 0.28 8.21 0.09
C ASP A 61 -0.05 9.68 -0.17
N GLN A 62 -0.55 10.39 0.85
CA GLN A 62 -0.88 11.81 0.77
C GLN A 62 0.36 12.71 0.68
N GLY A 63 1.44 12.37 1.38
CA GLY A 63 2.70 13.14 1.38
C GLY A 63 3.38 13.13 0.02
N SER A 64 3.54 11.94 -0.55
CA SER A 64 4.14 11.70 -1.88
C SER A 64 3.21 12.04 -3.06
N GLY A 65 1.92 12.24 -2.79
CA GLY A 65 0.89 12.54 -3.79
C GLY A 65 0.45 11.38 -4.67
N SER A 66 1.05 10.18 -4.55
CA SER A 66 0.59 8.94 -5.22
C SER A 66 1.44 7.68 -4.93
N PHE A 67 2.05 7.51 -3.75
CA PHE A 67 2.96 6.38 -3.47
C PHE A 67 2.41 5.03 -3.95
N TRP A 68 1.17 4.71 -3.58
CA TRP A 68 0.54 3.43 -3.94
C TRP A 68 -0.04 3.39 -5.35
N ASN A 69 0.01 4.47 -6.12
CA ASN A 69 -0.31 4.42 -7.56
C ASN A 69 0.94 4.21 -8.42
N ASN A 70 2.14 4.18 -7.82
CA ASN A 70 3.38 3.89 -8.53
C ASN A 70 3.57 2.36 -8.68
N PRO A 71 3.58 1.80 -9.90
CA PRO A 71 3.80 0.37 -10.11
C PRO A 71 5.13 -0.14 -9.56
N ALA A 72 6.16 0.70 -9.42
CA ALA A 72 7.45 0.32 -8.86
C ALA A 72 7.35 -0.12 -7.40
N VAL A 73 6.55 0.60 -6.59
CA VAL A 73 6.29 0.26 -5.18
C VAL A 73 5.66 -1.13 -5.10
N TRP A 74 4.69 -1.43 -5.97
CA TRP A 74 4.08 -2.76 -6.01
C TRP A 74 5.06 -3.85 -6.46
N TRP A 75 5.99 -3.56 -7.38
CA TRP A 75 7.02 -4.50 -7.81
C TRP A 75 8.02 -4.86 -6.72
N GLU A 76 8.27 -3.96 -5.79
CA GLU A 76 9.14 -4.21 -4.64
C GLU A 76 8.41 -5.01 -3.56
N GLN A 77 7.15 -4.66 -3.32
CA GLN A 77 6.36 -5.23 -2.24
C GLN A 77 5.72 -6.59 -2.59
N VAL A 78 5.01 -6.70 -3.74
CA VAL A 78 4.14 -7.85 -4.09
C VAL A 78 4.88 -9.18 -4.30
N PRO A 79 6.04 -9.22 -4.98
CA PRO A 79 6.76 -10.48 -5.16
C PRO A 79 7.27 -11.08 -3.83
N GLY A 80 7.44 -10.27 -2.79
CA GLY A 80 7.90 -10.71 -1.46
C GLY A 80 6.82 -11.32 -0.58
N PHE A 81 5.53 -11.24 -0.96
CA PHE A 81 4.44 -11.82 -0.19
C PHE A 81 4.63 -13.33 -0.07
N GLY A 82 4.71 -13.84 1.17
CA GLY A 82 4.78 -15.28 1.40
C GLY A 82 6.13 -15.95 1.17
N ALA A 83 7.15 -15.24 0.65
CA ALA A 83 8.47 -15.82 0.40
C ALA A 83 9.23 -16.13 1.69
N ASP A 84 9.25 -15.18 2.64
CA ASP A 84 9.97 -15.29 3.92
C ASP A 84 9.07 -15.15 5.15
N ASP A 85 7.78 -14.82 4.93
CA ASP A 85 6.86 -14.45 5.99
C ASP A 85 5.41 -14.78 5.65
N ALA A 86 4.81 -15.70 6.40
CA ALA A 86 3.38 -15.99 6.33
C ALA A 86 2.58 -15.18 7.38
N ASP A 87 3.25 -14.38 8.22
CA ASP A 87 2.60 -13.51 9.19
C ASP A 87 2.15 -12.21 8.51
N CYS A 88 0.83 -12.08 8.32
CA CYS A 88 0.23 -10.93 7.65
C CYS A 88 0.40 -9.64 8.45
N ALA A 89 0.51 -9.70 9.78
CA ALA A 89 0.75 -8.52 10.60
C ALA A 89 2.17 -8.01 10.41
N ARG A 90 3.16 -8.91 10.51
CA ARG A 90 4.57 -8.57 10.28
C ARG A 90 4.82 -8.09 8.85
N LEU A 91 4.09 -8.63 7.89
CA LEU A 91 4.13 -8.15 6.50
C LEU A 91 3.61 -6.72 6.36
N LEU A 92 2.48 -6.40 6.99
CA LEU A 92 1.94 -5.03 6.98
C LEU A 92 2.88 -4.04 7.67
N ASP A 93 3.48 -4.44 8.79
CA ASP A 93 4.44 -3.60 9.52
C ASP A 93 5.68 -3.32 8.65
N ARG A 94 6.21 -4.33 7.96
CA ARG A 94 7.35 -4.17 7.04
C ARG A 94 7.04 -3.26 5.86
N MET A 95 5.87 -3.43 5.22
CA MET A 95 5.44 -2.55 4.12
C MET A 95 5.36 -1.09 4.58
N LEU A 96 4.93 -0.86 5.82
CA LEU A 96 4.90 0.48 6.40
C LEU A 96 6.30 1.03 6.65
N ASP A 97 7.19 0.23 7.24
CA ASP A 97 8.57 0.64 7.50
C ASP A 97 9.31 0.99 6.19
N GLU A 98 9.13 0.19 5.15
CA GLU A 98 9.71 0.42 3.82
C GLU A 98 9.12 1.69 3.17
N ALA A 99 7.79 1.85 3.19
CA ALA A 99 7.14 3.05 2.65
C ALA A 99 7.57 4.35 3.37
N ILE A 100 7.79 4.28 4.69
CA ILE A 100 8.34 5.42 5.45
C ILE A 100 9.80 5.68 5.08
N SER A 101 10.61 4.64 4.95
CA SER A 101 12.03 4.77 4.57
C SER A 101 12.18 5.43 3.21
N ASP A 102 11.41 4.98 2.21
CA ASP A 102 11.44 5.53 0.85
C ASP A 102 11.04 7.02 0.83
N GLU A 103 10.01 7.39 1.59
CA GLU A 103 9.59 8.79 1.71
C GLU A 103 10.69 9.65 2.38
N ILE A 104 11.37 9.13 3.39
CA ILE A 104 12.51 9.83 4.02
C ILE A 104 13.62 10.03 2.99
N ASP A 105 13.99 9.01 2.23
CA ASP A 105 15.06 9.08 1.22
C ASP A 105 14.73 10.12 0.12
N VAL A 106 13.47 10.19 -0.31
CA VAL A 106 12.98 11.21 -1.26
C VAL A 106 13.13 12.61 -0.67
N LEU A 107 12.65 12.83 0.56
CA LEU A 107 12.74 14.13 1.24
C LEU A 107 14.19 14.56 1.46
N GLU A 108 15.08 13.63 1.82
CA GLU A 108 16.52 13.91 1.97
C GLU A 108 17.16 14.35 0.64
N MET A 109 16.77 13.71 -0.46
CA MET A 109 17.22 14.10 -1.80
C MET A 109 16.73 15.50 -2.17
N GLU A 110 15.45 15.82 -1.93
CA GLU A 110 14.88 17.15 -2.20
C GLU A 110 15.58 18.26 -1.42
N ILE A 111 15.87 18.04 -0.13
CA ILE A 111 16.58 19.01 0.71
C ILE A 111 17.98 19.30 0.15
N ARG A 112 18.67 18.27 -0.37
CA ARG A 112 20.01 18.41 -0.93
C ARG A 112 20.04 19.18 -2.25
N GLU A 113 18.93 19.18 -2.99
CA GLU A 113 18.80 19.85 -4.28
C GLU A 113 18.34 21.32 -4.18
N LEU A 114 17.93 21.77 -3.00
CA LEU A 114 17.59 23.18 -2.77
C LEU A 114 18.85 24.07 -2.92
N PRO A 115 18.79 25.13 -3.75
CA PRO A 115 19.87 26.11 -3.79
C PRO A 115 19.92 26.84 -2.45
N GLY A 116 21.09 26.80 -1.80
CA GLY A 116 21.35 27.44 -0.51
C GLY A 116 21.21 28.95 -0.50
#